data_AF-A0A2D6MRV1-F1
#
_entry.id   AF-A0A2D6MRV1-F1
#
_cell.length_a   1.000
_cell.length_b   1.000
_cell.length_c   1.000
_cell.angle_alpha   90.00
_cell.angle_beta   90.00
_cell.angle_gamma   90.00
#
_symmetry.space_group_name_H-M   'P 1'
#
loop_
_entity.id
_entity.type
_entity.pdbx_description
1 polymer ?
#
loop_
_entity_poly.entity_id
_entity_poly.type
_entity_poly.pdbx_seq_one_letter_code
_entity_poly.pdbx_strand_id
1 'polypeptide(L)' 'ASRRGGDQVSGRDRFNRVVNVDLSPGQSAVPGDRISVRIFEASPHSLVARPLAG' A
#
# COMPACT_ATOMS: atom_id res chain seq x y z
N ALA A 1 2.42 -9.00 -20.64
CA ALA A 1 2.29 -7.61 -20.13
C ALA A 1 1.59 -7.64 -18.76
N SER A 2 2.36 -7.61 -17.66
CA SER A 2 1.82 -7.52 -16.30
C SER A 2 1.40 -6.06 -16.04
N ARG A 3 0.11 -5.75 -16.13
CA ARG A 3 -0.43 -4.38 -16.02
C ARG A 3 -0.74 -3.96 -14.57
N ARG A 4 0.10 -4.31 -13.57
CA ARG A 4 -0.15 -3.94 -12.15
C ARG A 4 1.08 -3.50 -11.33
N GLY A 5 2.29 -3.43 -11.89
CA GLY A 5 3.50 -3.53 -11.05
C GLY A 5 4.18 -2.25 -10.56
N GLY A 6 3.78 -1.05 -11.01
CA GLY A 6 4.56 0.18 -10.73
C GLY A 6 4.10 0.97 -9.51
N ASP A 7 2.78 1.08 -9.33
CA ASP A 7 2.19 2.08 -8.43
C ASP A 7 1.58 1.44 -7.16
N GLN A 8 1.89 0.17 -6.88
CA GLN A 8 1.44 -0.51 -5.67
C GLN A 8 2.61 -1.01 -4.85
N VAL A 9 2.56 -0.75 -3.55
CA VAL A 9 3.43 -1.40 -2.56
C VAL A 9 2.59 -2.25 -1.62
N SER A 10 3.18 -3.35 -1.16
CA SER A 10 2.52 -4.25 -0.22
C SER A 10 3.35 -4.45 1.03
N GLY A 11 2.64 -4.67 2.14
CA GLY A 11 3.23 -4.92 3.45
C GLY A 11 2.32 -5.80 4.29
N ARG A 12 2.61 -5.87 5.60
CA ARG A 12 1.78 -6.60 6.56
C ARG A 12 1.51 -5.76 7.80
N ASP A 13 0.31 -5.90 8.35
CA ASP A 13 -0.05 -5.29 9.62
C ASP A 13 0.31 -6.20 10.81
N ARG A 14 0.07 -5.72 12.03
CA ARG A 14 0.34 -6.47 13.28
C ARG A 14 -0.46 -7.77 13.44
N PHE A 15 -1.51 -7.95 12.64
CA PHE A 15 -2.34 -9.14 12.63
C PHE A 15 -2.01 -10.05 11.45
N ASN A 16 -0.88 -9.82 10.78
CA ASN A 16 -0.41 -10.59 9.64
C ASN A 16 -1.35 -10.54 8.42
N ARG A 17 -2.17 -9.49 8.30
CA ARG A 17 -3.00 -9.23 7.11
C ARG A 17 -2.16 -8.54 6.04
N VAL A 18 -2.46 -8.82 4.78
CA VAL A 18 -1.80 -8.17 3.64
C VAL A 18 -2.30 -6.73 3.54
N VAL A 19 -1.39 -5.76 3.48
CA VAL A 19 -1.72 -4.35 3.24
C VAL A 19 -1.33 -4.03 1.81
N ASN A 20 -2.31 -3.72 0.96
CA ASN A 20 -2.09 -3.22 -0.39
C ASN A 20 -2.22 -1.70 -0.37
N VAL A 21 -1.17 -1.01 -0.79
CA VAL A 21 -1.12 0.46 -0.82
C VAL A 21 -1.08 0.91 -2.27
N ASP A 22 -2.11 1.64 -2.68
CA ASP A 22 -2.14 2.34 -3.96
C ASP A 22 -1.35 3.65 -3.82
N LEU A 23 -0.15 3.71 -4.42
CA LEU A 23 0.64 4.94 -4.48
C LEU A 23 -0.06 5.96 -5.39
N SER A 24 0.15 7.25 -5.10
CA SER A 24 -0.33 8.30 -5.98
C SER A 24 0.50 8.32 -7.28
N PRO A 25 -0.06 8.71 -8.44
CA PRO A 25 0.70 8.80 -9.68
C PRO A 25 1.96 9.65 -9.51
N GLY A 26 3.12 9.12 -9.92
CA GLY A 26 4.42 9.78 -9.78
C GLY A 26 5.09 9.61 -8.41
N GLN A 27 4.42 8.98 -7.44
CA GLN A 27 5.04 8.60 -6.18
C GLN A 27 5.78 7.27 -6.35
N SER A 28 7.08 7.27 -6.05
CA SER A 28 7.89 6.06 -5.96
C SER A 28 8.17 5.73 -4.51
N ALA A 29 8.31 4.44 -4.21
CA ALA A 29 8.67 3.94 -2.90
C ALA A 29 9.90 3.03 -3.06
N VAL A 30 10.92 3.25 -2.24
CA VAL A 30 12.13 2.42 -2.21
C VAL A 30 12.26 1.66 -0.88
N PRO A 31 12.98 0.53 -0.84
CA PRO A 31 13.25 -0.16 0.42
C PRO A 31 13.89 0.77 1.45
N GLY A 32 13.29 0.83 2.65
CA GLY A 32 13.71 1.72 3.74
C GLY A 32 12.78 2.91 3.95
N ASP A 33 11.96 3.27 2.95
CA ASP A 33 10.98 4.35 3.08
C ASP A 33 9.90 4.01 4.12
N ARG A 34 9.42 5.06 4.80
CA ARG A 34 8.27 4.99 5.70
C ARG A 34 7.12 5.77 5.09
N ILE A 35 6.06 5.07 4.70
CA ILE A 35 4.86 5.66 4.09
C ILE A 35 3.73 5.60 5.10
N SER A 36 3.19 6.76 5.47
CA SER A 36 1.98 6.83 6.28
C SER A 36 0.76 6.66 5.38
N VAL A 37 -0.10 5.70 5.71
CA VAL A 37 -1.26 5.34 4.88
C VAL A 37 -2.56 5.39 5.68
N ARG A 38 -3.66 5.69 4.99
CA ARG A 38 -5.02 5.53 5.50
C ARG A 38 -5.62 4.27 4.89
N ILE A 39 -6.07 3.35 5.75
CA ILE A 39 -6.88 2.20 5.36
C ILE A 39 -8.29 2.70 5.05
N PHE A 40 -8.82 2.33 3.89
CA PHE A 40 -10.19 2.67 3.48
C PHE A 40 -11.07 1.44 3.24
N GLU A 41 -10.47 0.27 3.05
CA GLU A 41 -11.20 -1.00 2.98
C GLU A 41 -10.48 -2.07 3.80
N ALA A 42 -11.24 -2.88 4.53
CA ALA A 42 -10.72 -3.93 5.39
C ALA A 42 -11.51 -5.23 5.24
N SER A 43 -10.80 -6.32 4.99
CA SER A 43 -11.30 -7.69 4.99
C SER A 43 -10.56 -8.51 6.06
N PRO A 44 -10.98 -9.76 6.32
CA PRO A 44 -10.28 -10.64 7.26
C PRO A 44 -8.81 -10.90 6.90
N HIS A 45 -8.45 -10.87 5.61
CA HIS A 45 -7.13 -11.27 5.13
C HIS A 45 -6.34 -10.13 4.49
N SER A 46 -7.02 -9.06 4.07
CA SER A 46 -6.43 -7.96 3.33
C SER A 46 -6.94 -6.61 3.80
N LEU A 47 -6.09 -5.61 3.62
CA LEU A 47 -6.35 -4.20 3.83
C LEU A 47 -6.02 -3.46 2.54
N VAL A 48 -6.86 -2.50 2.18
CA VAL A 48 -6.58 -1.58 1.07
C VAL A 48 -6.39 -0.18 1.65
N ALA A 49 -5.28 0.44 1.26
CA ALA A 49 -4.86 1.71 1.80
C ALA A 49 -4.35 2.66 0.70
N ARG A 50 -4.37 3.95 1.01
CA ARG A 50 -3.78 5.01 0.21
C ARG A 50 -2.86 5.86 1.08
N PRO A 51 -1.77 6.45 0.56
CA PRO A 51 -0.95 7.40 1.26
C PRO A 51 -1.81 8.53 1.87
N LEU A 52 -1.47 8.94 3.09
CA LEU A 52 -1.88 10.25 3.57
C LEU A 52 -1.17 11.26 2.66
N ALA A 53 -1.92 12.11 1.95
CA ALA A 53 -1.32 13.16 1.14
C ALA A 53 -0.27 13.91 1.97
N GLY A 54 0.96 13.97 1.44
CA GLY A 54 2.02 14.85 1.95
C GLY A 54 1.84 16.25 1.40
#